data_AF-A0A9N9IW66-F1
#
_entry.id   AF-A0A9N9IW66-F1
#
_cell.length_a   1.000
_cell.length_b   1.000
_cell.length_c   1.000
_cell.angle_alpha   90.00
_cell.angle_beta   90.00
_cell.angle_gamma   90.00
#
_symmetry.space_group_name_H-M   'P 1'
#
loop_
_entity.id
_entity.type
_entity.pdbx_description
1 polymer ?
#
loop_
_entity_poly.entity_id
_entity_poly.type
_entity_poly.pdbx_seq_one_letter_code
_entity_poly.pdbx_strand_id
1 'polypeptide(L)'
;FSESSYFLNPVMESLLTKRSLSFILLFLSILIASSNATSISSFPRKRDYEKNYYYAIILVDEFITPHDVEILLNVHYEEQIGALENHYLFSSPKKSTRHRKLTSRSLDVDDDSNDRVLLEYEKLKKKRHSSPSVFEKKTVATIDGIISVEKQKLRKRFKRVPPPSNFDNPLGIKDPGFSLQWHLKNTQEKNDINVTGVWKEGITGKGVVAAIVDDGLDLSSDDLADNFFAEGSYDFNDHNPLPRPRLSDDTHGTRCAGEIAAVKNDVCGVGVAPDAKIAGIRILSGRISDADEATALNYEFQKNHIYSCSWGPPDDGQSAEAPKGLILKAIIKGIKEGRGGKGSIYVFASGNGGAVDDNCNYDGYTNSLYTVTVGAID
;
A
#
# COMPACT_ATOMS: atom_id res chain seq x y z
N PHE A 1 8.73 72.18 -9.90
CA PHE A 1 7.60 72.95 -10.49
C PHE A 1 6.82 71.98 -11.37
N SER A 2 5.58 71.61 -11.13
CA SER A 2 4.55 72.11 -10.21
C SER A 2 3.61 70.96 -9.85
N GLU A 3 3.34 70.82 -8.56
CA GLU A 3 2.21 70.08 -8.01
C GLU A 3 0.89 70.72 -8.44
N SER A 4 -0.15 69.90 -8.66
CA SER A 4 -1.54 70.35 -8.61
C SER A 4 -2.35 69.37 -7.77
N SER A 5 -2.55 69.79 -6.53
CA SER A 5 -3.38 69.23 -5.48
C SER A 5 -4.88 69.33 -5.81
N TYR A 6 -5.61 68.22 -5.73
CA TYR A 6 -7.06 68.22 -5.58
C TYR A 6 -7.41 67.77 -4.16
N PHE A 7 -7.91 68.72 -3.36
CA PHE A 7 -8.55 68.52 -2.07
C PHE A 7 -9.92 67.85 -2.27
N LEU A 8 -10.18 66.76 -1.56
CA LEU A 8 -11.52 66.19 -1.35
C LEU A 8 -11.83 66.09 0.14
N ASN A 9 -12.65 67.04 0.58
CA ASN A 9 -13.67 67.04 1.64
C ASN A 9 -13.66 65.95 2.75
N PRO A 10 -13.42 66.27 4.04
CA PRO A 10 -13.34 65.29 5.15
C PRO A 10 -14.68 64.74 5.68
N VAL A 11 -15.81 65.06 5.05
CA VAL A 11 -17.15 64.67 5.56
C VAL A 11 -17.69 63.38 4.89
N MET A 12 -16.99 62.86 3.87
CA MET A 12 -17.36 61.63 3.16
C MET A 12 -16.57 60.38 3.59
N GLU A 13 -15.55 60.52 4.44
CA GLU A 13 -14.75 59.38 4.94
C GLU A 13 -15.30 58.75 6.24
N SER A 14 -16.17 59.46 6.98
CA SER A 14 -16.73 58.94 8.24
C SER A 14 -18.05 58.16 8.07
N LEU A 15 -18.62 58.12 6.86
CA LEU A 15 -19.90 57.44 6.57
C LEU A 15 -19.71 56.12 5.79
N LEU A 16 -18.56 55.92 5.14
CA LEU A 16 -18.23 54.68 4.42
C LEU A 16 -17.50 53.63 5.29
N THR A 17 -16.83 54.04 6.37
CA THR A 17 -16.18 53.13 7.32
C THR A 17 -17.14 52.51 8.33
N LYS A 18 -18.28 53.15 8.64
CA LYS A 18 -19.28 52.59 9.57
C LYS A 18 -20.31 51.66 8.92
N ARG A 19 -20.54 51.74 7.61
CA ARG A 19 -21.42 50.79 6.88
C ARG A 19 -20.69 49.55 6.37
N SER A 20 -19.36 49.59 6.22
CA SER A 20 -18.56 48.42 5.84
C SER A 20 -18.30 47.45 7.01
N LEU A 21 -18.10 47.94 8.24
CA LEU A 21 -17.91 47.05 9.40
C LEU A 21 -19.18 46.27 9.79
N SER A 22 -20.38 46.84 9.63
CA SER A 22 -21.63 46.11 9.91
C SER A 22 -21.94 45.02 8.90
N PHE A 23 -21.50 45.13 7.64
CA PHE A 23 -21.64 44.06 6.65
C PHE A 23 -20.59 42.95 6.83
N ILE A 24 -19.38 43.29 7.29
CA ILE A 24 -18.33 42.30 7.60
C ILE A 24 -18.68 41.49 8.87
N LEU A 25 -19.30 42.11 9.88
CA LEU A 25 -19.78 41.39 11.07
C LEU A 25 -21.04 40.55 10.81
N LEU A 26 -21.87 40.89 9.81
CA LEU A 26 -23.06 40.10 9.44
C LEU A 26 -22.69 38.86 8.58
N PHE A 27 -21.62 38.94 7.78
CA PHE A 27 -21.09 37.78 7.05
C PHE A 27 -20.25 36.85 7.94
N LEU A 28 -19.59 37.37 8.98
CA LEU A 28 -18.89 36.54 9.97
C LEU A 28 -19.84 35.80 10.93
N SER A 29 -21.07 36.28 11.11
CA SER A 29 -22.06 35.65 12.00
C SER A 29 -22.95 34.61 11.30
N ILE A 30 -23.00 34.58 9.97
CA ILE A 30 -23.68 33.52 9.19
C ILE A 30 -22.74 32.34 8.89
N LEU A 31 -21.42 32.49 9.04
CA LEU A 31 -20.47 31.35 8.93
C LEU A 31 -20.21 30.59 10.25
N ILE A 32 -20.82 30.99 11.36
CA ILE A 32 -20.65 30.32 12.68
C ILE A 32 -21.93 29.56 13.10
N ALA A 33 -22.95 29.47 12.24
CA ALA A 33 -24.22 28.80 12.53
C ALA A 33 -24.51 27.59 11.62
N SER A 34 -23.48 26.90 11.14
CA SER A 34 -23.60 25.58 10.49
C SER A 34 -22.43 24.63 10.81
N SER A 35 -21.95 24.68 12.05
CA SER A 35 -20.97 23.72 12.58
C SER A 35 -21.50 23.05 13.84
N ASN A 36 -22.62 22.35 13.71
CA ASN A 36 -22.97 21.23 14.59
C ASN A 36 -23.07 19.93 13.78
N ALA A 37 -22.23 19.79 12.75
CA ALA A 37 -21.74 18.47 12.38
C ALA A 37 -20.67 18.14 13.41
N THR A 38 -21.01 17.28 14.38
CA THR A 38 -20.06 16.64 15.27
C THR A 38 -18.83 16.23 14.47
N SER A 39 -17.68 16.81 14.82
CA SER A 39 -16.39 16.43 14.23
C SER A 39 -16.22 14.93 14.34
N ILE A 40 -16.41 14.21 13.25
CA ILE A 40 -16.01 12.81 13.15
C ILE A 40 -14.49 12.87 13.20
N SER A 41 -13.93 12.49 14.33
CA SER A 41 -12.50 12.28 14.46
C SER A 41 -12.06 11.36 13.34
N SER A 42 -11.18 11.81 12.45
CA SER A 42 -10.61 10.98 11.37
C SER A 42 -9.69 9.87 11.90
N PHE A 43 -9.52 9.80 13.22
CA PHE A 43 -8.70 8.82 13.91
C PHE A 43 -9.53 8.03 14.94
N PRO A 44 -9.31 6.71 15.06
CA PRO A 44 -10.00 5.88 16.04
C PRO A 44 -9.77 6.39 17.46
N ARG A 45 -10.84 6.45 18.26
CA ARG A 45 -10.71 6.84 19.67
C ARG A 45 -9.95 5.76 20.46
N LYS A 46 -9.17 6.18 21.45
CA LYS A 46 -8.48 5.24 22.36
C LYS A 46 -9.52 4.44 23.15
N ARG A 47 -9.45 3.11 23.06
CA ARG A 47 -10.38 2.18 23.69
C ARG A 47 -9.89 1.76 25.09
N ASP A 48 -10.80 1.70 26.06
CA ASP A 48 -10.55 1.25 27.43
C ASP A 48 -11.13 -0.16 27.63
N TYR A 49 -10.39 -1.17 27.15
CA TYR A 49 -10.78 -2.58 27.24
C TYR A 49 -10.74 -3.14 28.68
N GLU A 50 -10.19 -2.40 29.64
CA GLU A 50 -10.25 -2.76 31.07
C GLU A 50 -11.63 -2.48 31.65
N LYS A 51 -12.30 -1.42 31.19
CA LYS A 51 -13.61 -1.01 31.69
C LYS A 51 -14.77 -1.43 30.81
N ASN A 52 -14.54 -1.67 29.53
CA ASN A 52 -15.61 -1.94 28.57
C ASN A 52 -15.37 -3.20 27.74
N TYR A 53 -16.44 -3.92 27.43
CA TYR A 53 -16.49 -4.82 26.28
C TYR A 53 -16.77 -4.00 25.02
N TYR A 54 -16.22 -4.41 23.88
CA TYR A 54 -16.47 -3.77 22.58
C TYR A 54 -17.08 -4.78 21.61
N TYR A 55 -17.95 -4.31 20.71
CA TYR A 55 -18.68 -5.14 19.74
C TYR A 55 -18.64 -4.48 18.37
N ALA A 56 -18.30 -5.23 17.34
CA ALA A 56 -18.50 -4.81 15.94
C ALA A 56 -19.88 -5.29 15.51
N ILE A 57 -20.69 -4.38 14.98
CA ILE A 57 -22.05 -4.65 14.53
C ILE A 57 -22.20 -4.16 13.11
N ILE A 58 -22.70 -5.03 12.24
CA ILE A 58 -22.92 -4.73 10.81
C ILE A 58 -24.41 -4.53 10.57
N LEU A 59 -24.76 -3.44 9.90
CA LEU A 59 -26.14 -3.10 9.54
C LEU A 59 -26.38 -3.26 8.03
N VAL A 60 -27.58 -3.70 7.61
CA VAL A 60 -27.95 -3.79 6.18
C VAL A 60 -28.76 -2.61 5.67
N ASP A 61 -29.40 -1.85 6.56
CA ASP A 61 -30.46 -0.91 6.18
C ASP A 61 -30.10 0.52 6.59
N GLU A 62 -30.19 1.46 5.64
CA GLU A 62 -30.02 2.90 5.88
C GLU A 62 -31.07 3.47 6.84
N PHE A 63 -32.19 2.77 7.03
CA PHE A 63 -33.24 3.15 7.97
C PHE A 63 -32.95 2.74 9.42
N ILE A 64 -31.93 1.90 9.67
CA ILE A 64 -31.52 1.51 11.02
C ILE A 64 -30.25 2.27 11.39
N THR A 65 -30.36 3.13 12.40
CA THR A 65 -29.24 3.94 12.85
C THR A 65 -28.45 3.23 13.96
N PRO A 66 -27.16 3.56 14.17
CA PRO A 66 -26.43 3.08 15.34
C PRO A 66 -27.15 3.35 16.66
N HIS A 67 -27.92 4.46 16.74
CA HIS A 67 -28.71 4.80 17.92
C HIS A 67 -29.84 3.81 18.20
N ASP A 68 -30.48 3.23 17.17
CA ASP A 68 -31.49 2.19 17.37
C ASP A 68 -30.88 0.93 18.01
N VAL A 69 -29.62 0.63 17.67
CA VAL A 69 -28.85 -0.48 18.26
C VAL A 69 -28.47 -0.20 19.71
N GLU A 70 -28.09 1.04 20.05
CA GLU A 70 -27.80 1.45 21.42
C GLU A 70 -28.97 1.17 22.36
N ILE A 71 -30.19 1.54 21.93
CA ILE A 71 -31.41 1.32 22.70
C ILE A 71 -31.73 -0.17 22.79
N LEU A 72 -31.68 -0.88 21.66
CA LEU A 72 -32.07 -2.29 21.57
C LEU A 72 -31.20 -3.21 22.44
N LEU A 73 -29.87 -3.04 22.35
CA LEU A 73 -28.90 -3.91 23.03
C LEU A 73 -28.32 -3.28 24.31
N ASN A 74 -28.76 -2.06 24.65
CA ASN A 74 -28.26 -1.27 25.77
C ASN A 74 -26.72 -1.15 25.73
N VAL A 75 -26.21 -0.74 24.59
CA VAL A 75 -24.78 -0.51 24.30
C VAL A 75 -24.57 0.96 23.92
N HIS A 76 -23.33 1.43 23.95
CA HIS A 76 -22.96 2.79 23.58
C HIS A 76 -22.25 2.79 22.22
N TYR A 77 -22.65 3.67 21.30
CA TYR A 77 -22.01 3.83 20.00
C TYR A 77 -20.66 4.54 20.15
N GLU A 78 -19.60 3.95 19.60
CA GLU A 78 -18.25 4.50 19.67
C GLU A 78 -17.88 5.26 18.39
N GLU A 79 -17.93 4.56 17.25
CA GLU A 79 -17.46 5.05 15.95
C GLU A 79 -17.83 4.09 14.80
N GLN A 80 -17.68 4.53 13.55
CA GLN A 80 -17.61 3.65 12.38
C GLN A 80 -16.22 2.97 12.34
N ILE A 81 -16.17 1.70 11.96
CA ILE A 81 -14.94 0.91 11.92
C ILE A 81 -14.16 1.27 10.64
N GLY A 82 -13.29 2.27 10.76
CA GLY A 82 -12.46 2.73 9.64
C GLY A 82 -13.31 3.18 8.45
N ALA A 83 -12.91 2.79 7.24
CA ALA A 83 -13.62 3.08 5.99
C ALA A 83 -14.70 2.03 5.64
N LEU A 84 -15.01 1.08 6.53
CA LEU A 84 -16.02 0.06 6.27
C LEU A 84 -17.41 0.65 6.44
N GLU A 85 -18.14 0.82 5.34
CA GLU A 85 -19.52 1.29 5.35
C GLU A 85 -20.42 0.30 6.11
N ASN A 86 -21.36 0.83 6.91
CA ASN A 86 -22.29 0.06 7.73
C ASN A 86 -21.69 -0.84 8.82
N HIS A 87 -20.39 -0.70 9.12
CA HIS A 87 -19.71 -1.42 10.20
C HIS A 87 -19.44 -0.47 11.36
N TYR A 88 -20.05 -0.74 12.50
CA TYR A 88 -20.03 0.17 13.64
C TYR A 88 -19.47 -0.52 14.88
N LEU A 89 -18.72 0.24 15.66
CA LEU A 89 -18.17 -0.20 16.94
C LEU A 89 -19.07 0.31 18.07
N PHE A 90 -19.41 -0.59 18.99
CA PHE A 90 -20.17 -0.30 20.20
C PHE A 90 -19.42 -0.78 21.45
N SER A 91 -19.76 -0.23 22.61
CA SER A 91 -19.22 -0.66 23.89
C SER A 91 -20.29 -0.94 24.96
N SER A 92 -19.96 -1.80 25.92
CA SER A 92 -20.77 -2.02 27.11
C SER A 92 -19.90 -2.08 28.37
N PRO A 93 -20.31 -1.50 29.51
CA PRO A 93 -19.51 -1.51 30.73
C PRO A 93 -19.31 -2.93 31.28
N LYS A 94 -18.07 -3.25 31.67
CA LYS A 94 -17.77 -4.44 32.47
C LYS A 94 -18.28 -4.22 33.89
N LYS A 95 -18.90 -5.25 34.49
CA LYS A 95 -19.28 -5.20 35.91
C LYS A 95 -17.99 -5.14 36.75
N SER A 96 -17.89 -4.16 37.66
CA SER A 96 -16.74 -4.01 38.56
C SER A 96 -16.50 -5.28 39.39
N THR A 97 -15.50 -6.07 39.01
CA THR A 97 -14.98 -7.17 39.83
C THR A 97 -13.96 -6.60 40.82
N ARG A 98 -14.23 -6.74 42.12
CA ARG A 98 -13.25 -6.43 43.17
C ARG A 98 -11.95 -7.21 42.92
N HIS A 99 -10.84 -6.49 42.90
CA HIS A 99 -9.45 -6.93 42.76
C HIS A 99 -9.20 -8.44 42.90
N ARG A 100 -8.99 -9.13 41.78
CA ARG A 100 -8.24 -10.39 41.76
C ARG A 100 -6.78 -10.05 41.46
N LYS A 101 -5.91 -10.39 42.41
CA LYS A 101 -4.46 -10.14 42.38
C LYS A 101 -3.86 -10.70 41.09
N LEU A 102 -3.17 -9.84 40.31
CA LEU A 102 -2.45 -10.24 39.11
C LEU A 102 -1.35 -11.25 39.47
N THR A 103 -1.53 -12.51 39.07
CA THR A 103 -0.42 -13.43 38.85
C THR A 103 -0.37 -13.74 37.36
N SER A 104 0.80 -13.48 36.77
CA SER A 104 1.13 -13.63 35.35
C SER A 104 0.81 -15.01 34.76
N ARG A 105 0.38 -15.03 33.48
CA ARG A 105 0.36 -16.15 32.52
C ARG A 105 -0.90 -17.02 32.39
N SER A 106 -2.10 -16.44 32.43
CA SER A 106 -3.24 -17.01 31.71
C SER A 106 -3.84 -15.94 30.79
N LEU A 107 -3.96 -16.24 29.50
CA LEU A 107 -4.90 -15.54 28.63
C LEU A 107 -6.28 -15.83 29.23
N ASP A 108 -6.89 -14.85 29.89
CA ASP A 108 -8.27 -15.00 30.35
C ASP A 108 -9.13 -15.24 29.10
N VAL A 109 -9.58 -16.49 28.94
CA VAL A 109 -10.58 -16.84 27.95
C VAL A 109 -11.87 -16.22 28.46
N ASP A 110 -12.14 -14.99 28.03
CA ASP A 110 -13.45 -14.37 28.19
C ASP A 110 -14.47 -15.30 27.51
N ASP A 111 -15.24 -15.99 28.35
CA ASP A 111 -16.29 -16.92 27.93
C ASP A 111 -17.48 -16.13 27.40
N ASP A 112 -17.69 -16.18 26.09
CA ASP A 112 -18.78 -15.49 25.40
C ASP A 112 -20.17 -16.05 25.80
N SER A 113 -20.23 -17.24 26.41
CA SER A 113 -21.49 -17.91 26.78
C SER A 113 -22.32 -17.10 27.79
N ASN A 114 -21.69 -16.20 28.54
CA ASN A 114 -22.32 -15.33 29.53
C ASN A 114 -22.30 -13.85 29.15
N ASP A 115 -21.99 -13.52 27.89
CA ASP A 115 -21.99 -12.14 27.44
C ASP A 115 -23.42 -11.60 27.31
N ARG A 116 -23.75 -10.57 28.12
CA ARG A 116 -25.09 -9.99 28.18
C ARG A 116 -25.60 -9.53 26.81
N VAL A 117 -24.74 -8.89 26.01
CA VAL A 117 -25.14 -8.30 24.73
C VAL A 117 -25.43 -9.41 23.72
N LEU A 118 -24.56 -10.42 23.63
CA LEU A 118 -24.77 -11.56 22.75
C LEU A 118 -26.00 -12.37 23.15
N LEU A 119 -26.21 -12.61 24.45
CA LEU A 119 -27.38 -13.32 24.96
C LEU A 119 -28.70 -12.58 24.69
N GLU A 120 -28.73 -11.26 24.86
CA GLU A 120 -29.93 -10.47 24.57
C GLU A 120 -30.21 -10.45 23.06
N TYR A 121 -29.19 -10.29 22.22
CA TYR A 121 -29.34 -10.37 20.77
C TYR A 121 -29.91 -11.72 20.31
N GLU A 122 -29.36 -12.84 20.81
CA GLU A 122 -29.87 -14.19 20.48
C GLU A 122 -31.30 -14.43 20.97
N LYS A 123 -31.64 -13.93 22.16
CA LYS A 123 -33.00 -14.01 22.71
C LYS A 123 -33.98 -13.21 21.86
N LEU A 124 -33.61 -12.00 21.44
CA LEU A 124 -34.42 -11.15 20.58
C LEU A 124 -34.63 -11.78 19.20
N LYS A 125 -33.57 -12.35 18.61
CA LYS A 125 -33.62 -13.10 17.35
C LYS A 125 -34.58 -14.29 17.41
N LYS A 126 -34.62 -15.02 18.52
CA LYS A 126 -35.56 -16.13 18.74
C LYS A 126 -37.02 -15.66 18.91
N LYS A 127 -37.22 -14.53 19.60
CA LYS A 127 -38.56 -13.93 19.80
C LYS A 127 -39.15 -13.29 18.54
N ARG A 128 -38.34 -13.03 17.52
CA ARG A 128 -38.80 -12.54 16.20
C ARG A 128 -39.93 -13.37 15.59
N HIS A 129 -39.93 -14.68 15.86
CA HIS A 129 -40.88 -15.62 15.25
C HIS A 129 -42.22 -15.77 16.00
N SER A 130 -42.45 -15.00 17.08
CA SER A 130 -43.74 -14.92 17.78
C SER A 130 -44.53 -13.66 17.36
N SER A 131 -45.84 -13.79 17.11
CA SER A 131 -46.71 -12.74 16.57
C SER A 131 -46.57 -11.37 17.27
N PRO A 132 -46.11 -10.30 16.59
CA PRO A 132 -45.74 -9.04 17.24
C PRO A 132 -46.88 -8.00 17.33
N SER A 133 -46.94 -7.32 18.49
CA SER A 133 -47.62 -6.04 18.73
C SER A 133 -46.90 -4.85 18.06
N VAL A 134 -47.52 -3.67 18.01
CA VAL A 134 -46.97 -2.48 17.29
C VAL A 134 -45.60 -2.03 17.83
N PHE A 135 -45.34 -2.17 19.14
CA PHE A 135 -44.04 -1.86 19.76
C PHE A 135 -42.98 -2.92 19.41
N GLU A 136 -43.39 -4.15 19.09
CA GLU A 136 -42.51 -5.21 18.60
C GLU A 136 -42.14 -5.01 17.12
N LYS A 137 -42.94 -4.31 16.30
CA LYS A 137 -42.62 -4.11 14.87
C LYS A 137 -41.31 -3.33 14.64
N LYS A 138 -41.10 -2.22 15.36
CA LYS A 138 -39.83 -1.45 15.28
C LYS A 138 -38.66 -2.28 15.79
N THR A 139 -38.86 -2.98 16.91
CA THR A 139 -37.87 -3.88 17.52
C THR A 139 -37.46 -4.99 16.54
N VAL A 140 -38.43 -5.62 15.88
CA VAL A 140 -38.21 -6.65 14.85
C VAL A 140 -37.46 -6.09 13.65
N ALA A 141 -37.84 -4.90 13.15
CA ALA A 141 -37.13 -4.24 12.06
C ALA A 141 -35.67 -3.92 12.41
N THR A 142 -35.40 -3.43 13.62
CA THR A 142 -34.02 -3.18 14.10
C THR A 142 -33.22 -4.47 14.23
N ILE A 143 -33.83 -5.56 14.71
CA ILE A 143 -33.16 -6.88 14.75
C ILE A 143 -32.86 -7.39 13.35
N ASP A 144 -33.80 -7.28 12.42
CA ASP A 144 -33.64 -7.70 11.02
C ASP A 144 -32.58 -6.87 10.29
N GLY A 145 -32.39 -5.62 10.70
CA GLY A 145 -31.34 -4.74 10.22
C GLY A 145 -29.92 -5.10 10.70
N ILE A 146 -29.77 -5.94 11.73
CA ILE A 146 -28.46 -6.35 12.28
C ILE A 146 -28.04 -7.68 11.66
N ILE A 147 -26.98 -7.66 10.84
CA ILE A 147 -26.40 -8.86 10.21
C ILE A 147 -25.65 -9.70 11.25
N SER A 148 -24.78 -9.06 12.02
CA SER A 148 -23.93 -9.72 12.98
C SER A 148 -23.63 -8.82 14.18
N VAL A 149 -23.42 -9.46 15.33
CA VAL A 149 -22.91 -8.83 16.55
C VAL A 149 -21.71 -9.64 17.00
N GLU A 150 -20.52 -9.06 16.86
CA GLU A 150 -19.26 -9.73 17.15
C GLU A 150 -18.51 -9.05 18.28
N LYS A 151 -18.32 -9.75 19.39
CA LYS A 151 -17.52 -9.25 20.51
C LYS A 151 -16.04 -9.18 20.13
N GLN A 152 -15.43 -8.02 20.34
CA GLN A 152 -14.03 -7.75 20.03
C GLN A 152 -13.13 -8.31 21.12
N LYS A 153 -12.26 -9.25 20.73
CA LYS A 153 -11.27 -9.87 21.62
C LYS A 153 -9.90 -9.24 21.39
N LEU A 154 -9.23 -8.86 22.48
CA LEU A 154 -7.85 -8.40 22.39
C LEU A 154 -6.98 -9.55 21.93
N ARG A 155 -6.36 -9.36 20.75
CA ARG A 155 -5.37 -10.29 20.21
C ARG A 155 -4.02 -9.61 20.23
N LYS A 156 -3.05 -10.20 20.92
CA LYS A 156 -1.66 -9.78 20.79
C LYS A 156 -1.18 -10.22 19.40
N ARG A 157 -0.94 -9.25 18.52
CA ARG A 157 -0.28 -9.50 17.24
C ARG A 157 1.22 -9.58 17.49
N PHE A 158 1.84 -10.68 17.08
CA PHE A 158 3.28 -10.84 17.15
C PHE A 158 3.85 -10.46 15.78
N LYS A 159 4.99 -9.74 15.77
CA LYS A 159 5.80 -9.64 14.55
C LYS A 159 6.11 -11.08 14.11
N ARG A 160 5.81 -11.41 12.86
CA ARG A 160 6.24 -12.68 12.28
C ARG A 160 7.73 -12.56 12.03
N VAL A 161 8.53 -12.91 13.03
CA VAL A 161 9.91 -13.32 12.80
C VAL A 161 9.84 -14.83 12.69
N PRO A 162 10.29 -15.44 11.58
CA PRO A 162 10.38 -16.89 11.49
C PRO A 162 11.23 -17.41 12.66
N PRO A 163 10.94 -18.61 13.20
CA PRO A 163 11.89 -19.25 14.09
C PRO A 163 13.23 -19.37 13.35
N PRO A 164 14.39 -19.18 14.02
CA PRO A 164 15.65 -19.53 13.42
C PRO A 164 15.61 -21.04 13.19
N SER A 165 15.38 -21.47 11.96
CA SER A 165 15.84 -22.78 11.55
C SER A 165 17.35 -22.73 11.56
N ASN A 166 17.96 -23.63 12.32
CA ASN A 166 19.38 -23.94 12.17
C ASN A 166 19.57 -24.48 10.75
N PHE A 167 19.76 -23.56 9.81
CA PHE A 167 20.35 -23.89 8.53
C PHE A 167 21.82 -24.17 8.80
N ASP A 168 22.30 -25.31 8.34
CA ASP A 168 23.67 -25.35 7.84
C ASP A 168 23.71 -24.27 6.76
N ASN A 169 24.38 -23.17 7.08
CA ASN A 169 24.62 -22.07 6.18
C ASN A 169 26.07 -22.18 5.70
N PRO A 170 26.37 -23.11 4.76
CA PRO A 170 27.72 -23.24 4.21
C PRO A 170 28.14 -22.00 3.42
N LEU A 171 27.24 -21.03 3.20
CA LEU A 171 27.47 -19.78 2.48
C LEU A 171 27.79 -18.59 3.42
N GLY A 172 27.62 -18.76 4.74
CA GLY A 172 27.84 -17.69 5.72
C GLY A 172 26.91 -16.47 5.59
N ILE A 173 25.76 -16.61 4.93
CA ILE A 173 24.70 -15.58 4.78
C ILE A 173 23.91 -15.41 6.08
N LYS A 174 23.97 -14.24 6.71
CA LYS A 174 23.31 -13.99 8.01
C LYS A 174 22.03 -13.18 7.88
N ASP A 175 21.70 -12.75 6.67
CA ASP A 175 20.52 -11.97 6.31
C ASP A 175 19.25 -12.69 6.79
N PRO A 176 18.43 -12.04 7.65
CA PRO A 176 17.38 -12.73 8.40
C PRO A 176 16.28 -13.33 7.51
N GLY A 177 16.04 -12.72 6.35
CA GLY A 177 15.07 -13.10 5.34
C GLY A 177 15.58 -14.14 4.35
N PHE A 178 16.88 -14.45 4.29
CA PHE A 178 17.43 -15.46 3.37
C PHE A 178 16.75 -16.83 3.55
N SER A 179 16.44 -17.17 4.80
CA SER A 179 15.69 -18.39 5.15
C SER A 179 14.29 -18.51 4.50
N LEU A 180 13.72 -17.38 4.09
CA LEU A 180 12.39 -17.28 3.47
C LEU A 180 12.47 -17.16 1.94
N GLN A 181 13.65 -16.92 1.38
CA GLN A 181 13.88 -16.81 -0.06
C GLN A 181 14.01 -18.20 -0.70
N TRP A 182 12.91 -18.94 -0.67
CA TRP A 182 12.81 -20.28 -1.25
C TRP A 182 13.25 -20.32 -2.72
N HIS A 183 13.03 -19.24 -3.47
CA HIS A 183 13.46 -19.12 -4.86
C HIS A 183 14.99 -19.20 -5.04
N LEU A 184 15.79 -18.79 -4.04
CA LEU A 184 17.26 -18.89 -4.08
C LEU A 184 17.75 -20.23 -3.53
N LYS A 185 17.13 -20.68 -2.45
CA LYS A 185 17.44 -21.94 -1.82
C LYS A 185 16.20 -22.55 -1.18
N ASN A 186 15.63 -23.54 -1.85
CA ASN A 186 14.54 -24.32 -1.31
C ASN A 186 15.11 -25.55 -0.59
N THR A 187 14.80 -25.70 0.70
CA THR A 187 15.26 -26.84 1.50
C THR A 187 14.20 -27.94 1.64
N GLN A 188 12.95 -27.64 1.28
CA GLN A 188 11.85 -28.60 1.32
C GLN A 188 11.73 -29.34 -0.02
N GLU A 189 11.96 -28.61 -1.12
CA GLU A 189 11.89 -29.12 -2.49
C GLU A 189 13.12 -28.67 -3.29
N LYS A 190 13.37 -29.28 -4.47
CA LYS A 190 14.44 -28.82 -5.40
C LYS A 190 13.95 -27.78 -6.41
N ASN A 191 12.92 -27.03 -6.01
CA ASN A 191 12.30 -25.99 -6.82
C ASN A 191 12.90 -24.64 -6.38
N ASP A 192 14.12 -24.38 -6.86
CA ASP A 192 14.85 -23.12 -6.70
C ASP A 192 15.67 -22.84 -7.98
N ILE A 193 16.21 -21.63 -8.12
CA ILE A 193 16.99 -21.23 -9.30
C ILE A 193 18.41 -21.83 -9.32
N ASN A 194 18.76 -22.69 -8.36
CA ASN A 194 20.07 -23.33 -8.21
C ASN A 194 21.27 -22.36 -8.15
N VAL A 195 21.08 -21.15 -7.61
CA VAL A 195 22.14 -20.11 -7.57
C VAL A 195 23.25 -20.41 -6.56
N THR A 196 22.96 -21.17 -5.50
CA THR A 196 23.94 -21.41 -4.43
C THR A 196 25.22 -22.14 -4.89
N GLY A 197 25.16 -22.92 -5.97
CA GLY A 197 26.35 -23.51 -6.60
C GLY A 197 27.22 -22.45 -7.28
N VAL A 198 26.59 -21.53 -8.01
CA VAL A 198 27.23 -20.42 -8.73
C VAL A 198 27.94 -19.47 -7.75
N TRP A 199 27.33 -19.18 -6.60
CA TRP A 199 27.97 -18.39 -5.54
C TRP A 199 29.20 -19.08 -4.93
N LYS A 200 29.19 -20.41 -4.79
CA LYS A 200 30.35 -21.18 -4.29
C LYS A 200 31.53 -21.14 -5.25
N GLU A 201 31.29 -20.91 -6.53
CA GLU A 201 32.31 -20.66 -7.55
C GLU A 201 32.83 -19.21 -7.53
N GLY A 202 32.27 -18.35 -6.67
CA GLY A 202 32.65 -16.94 -6.55
C GLY A 202 32.00 -16.03 -7.60
N ILE A 203 30.95 -16.49 -8.27
CA ILE A 203 30.20 -15.72 -9.27
C ILE A 203 29.00 -15.07 -8.58
N THR A 204 29.08 -13.76 -8.32
CA THR A 204 28.09 -12.99 -7.54
C THR A 204 27.57 -11.74 -8.26
N GLY A 205 27.88 -11.61 -9.55
CA GLY A 205 27.49 -10.45 -10.38
C GLY A 205 28.45 -9.27 -10.33
N LYS A 206 29.57 -9.38 -9.62
CA LYS A 206 30.58 -8.32 -9.54
C LYS A 206 31.00 -7.78 -10.92
N GLY A 207 30.90 -6.46 -11.09
CA GLY A 207 31.24 -5.76 -12.33
C GLY A 207 30.10 -5.69 -13.36
N VAL A 208 28.94 -6.29 -13.07
CA VAL A 208 27.72 -6.15 -13.86
C VAL A 208 26.85 -5.04 -13.26
N VAL A 209 26.15 -4.31 -14.12
CA VAL A 209 25.16 -3.29 -13.77
C VAL A 209 23.83 -3.69 -14.40
N ALA A 210 22.80 -3.86 -13.58
CA ALA A 210 21.42 -3.99 -14.04
C ALA A 210 20.66 -2.70 -13.76
N ALA A 211 19.73 -2.32 -14.64
CA ALA A 211 18.85 -1.18 -14.47
C ALA A 211 17.40 -1.67 -14.32
N ILE A 212 16.73 -1.18 -13.29
CA ILE A 212 15.28 -1.35 -13.09
C ILE A 212 14.58 -0.18 -13.75
N VAL A 213 13.80 -0.45 -14.80
CA VAL A 213 12.99 0.58 -15.49
C VAL A 213 11.58 0.50 -14.93
N ASP A 214 11.22 1.39 -14.00
CA ASP A 214 10.02 1.21 -13.16
C ASP A 214 9.53 2.51 -12.48
N ASP A 215 8.96 2.43 -11.27
CA ASP A 215 8.41 3.52 -10.44
C ASP A 215 9.43 4.20 -9.50
N GLY A 216 10.69 3.75 -9.53
CA GLY A 216 11.79 4.32 -8.76
C GLY A 216 12.59 3.27 -7.98
N LEU A 217 13.64 3.75 -7.31
CA LEU A 217 14.55 2.92 -6.51
C LEU A 217 14.92 3.65 -5.21
N ASP A 218 14.61 3.02 -4.08
CA ASP A 218 14.99 3.53 -2.76
C ASP A 218 16.49 3.34 -2.51
N LEU A 219 17.25 4.36 -2.91
CA LEU A 219 18.70 4.45 -2.70
C LEU A 219 19.12 4.64 -1.23
N SER A 220 18.16 4.79 -0.31
CA SER A 220 18.41 4.84 1.13
C SER A 220 18.15 3.51 1.85
N SER A 221 17.70 2.49 1.12
CA SER A 221 17.54 1.13 1.66
C SER A 221 18.91 0.60 2.11
N ASP A 222 18.98 0.15 3.37
CA ASP A 222 20.17 -0.51 3.92
C ASP A 222 20.59 -1.74 3.11
N ASP A 223 19.65 -2.35 2.36
CA ASP A 223 19.87 -3.55 1.55
C ASP A 223 20.26 -3.22 0.08
N LEU A 224 20.21 -1.95 -0.35
CA LEU A 224 20.50 -1.54 -1.73
C LEU A 224 21.55 -0.42 -1.86
N ALA A 225 21.74 0.39 -0.81
CA ALA A 225 22.56 1.60 -0.87
C ALA A 225 24.00 1.33 -1.36
N ASP A 226 24.63 0.24 -0.90
CA ASP A 226 25.99 -0.12 -1.30
C ASP A 226 26.09 -0.54 -2.78
N ASN A 227 25.00 -1.08 -3.34
CA ASN A 227 24.93 -1.53 -4.73
C ASN A 227 24.32 -0.50 -5.69
N PHE A 228 23.76 0.60 -5.19
CA PHE A 228 23.19 1.66 -6.02
C PHE A 228 24.21 2.24 -7.01
N PHE A 229 23.80 2.41 -8.27
CA PHE A 229 24.60 2.93 -9.36
C PHE A 229 24.00 4.20 -9.94
N ALA A 230 24.42 5.33 -9.37
CA ALA A 230 23.91 6.65 -9.74
C ALA A 230 24.16 6.99 -11.22
N GLU A 231 25.32 6.62 -11.77
CA GLU A 231 25.69 6.94 -13.16
C GLU A 231 24.78 6.30 -14.21
N GLY A 232 24.12 5.20 -13.88
CA GLY A 232 23.16 4.53 -14.76
C GLY A 232 21.71 4.85 -14.44
N SER A 233 21.45 5.75 -13.50
CA SER A 233 20.11 6.05 -12.97
C SER A 233 19.59 7.41 -13.43
N TYR A 234 18.27 7.54 -13.55
CA TYR A 234 17.59 8.80 -13.87
C TYR A 234 16.09 8.75 -13.56
N ASP A 235 15.50 9.91 -13.27
CA ASP A 235 14.06 10.10 -13.14
C ASP A 235 13.51 10.86 -14.35
N PHE A 236 12.77 10.17 -15.22
CA PHE A 236 12.13 10.77 -16.39
C PHE A 236 10.74 11.34 -16.08
N ASN A 237 10.10 10.94 -14.98
CA ASN A 237 8.85 11.56 -14.55
C ASN A 237 9.09 12.99 -14.07
N ASP A 238 10.12 13.21 -13.24
CA ASP A 238 10.44 14.52 -12.64
C ASP A 238 11.70 15.19 -13.22
N HIS A 239 12.36 14.56 -14.20
CA HIS A 239 13.60 15.04 -14.84
C HIS A 239 14.71 15.35 -13.82
N ASN A 240 15.05 14.35 -13.00
CA ASN A 240 16.01 14.46 -11.91
C ASN A 240 17.09 13.36 -12.00
N PRO A 241 18.36 13.64 -11.65
CA PRO A 241 19.40 12.60 -11.61
C PRO A 241 19.14 11.43 -10.67
N LEU A 242 18.33 11.60 -9.62
CA LEU A 242 18.06 10.53 -8.65
C LEU A 242 16.63 9.97 -8.79
N PRO A 243 16.47 8.65 -9.03
CA PRO A 243 15.18 7.99 -9.27
C PRO A 243 14.44 7.66 -7.96
N ARG A 244 14.34 8.63 -7.05
CA ARG A 244 13.73 8.38 -5.73
C ARG A 244 12.23 8.10 -5.87
N PRO A 245 11.69 7.06 -5.23
CA PRO A 245 10.25 6.89 -5.03
C PRO A 245 9.66 8.13 -4.35
N ARG A 246 8.49 8.58 -4.81
CA ARG A 246 7.81 9.79 -4.26
C ARG A 246 6.36 9.57 -3.92
N LEU A 247 5.67 8.74 -4.71
CA LEU A 247 4.27 8.42 -4.50
C LEU A 247 4.14 7.25 -3.52
N SER A 248 2.98 7.13 -2.88
CA SER A 248 2.74 6.07 -1.89
C SER A 248 2.74 4.66 -2.49
N ASP A 249 2.50 4.57 -3.79
CA ASP A 249 2.48 3.36 -4.61
C ASP A 249 3.82 3.10 -5.33
N ASP A 250 4.78 4.03 -5.29
CA ASP A 250 6.16 3.85 -5.82
C ASP A 250 6.92 2.83 -4.94
N THR A 251 6.64 1.55 -5.13
CA THR A 251 7.17 0.45 -4.31
C THR A 251 7.68 -0.71 -5.14
N HIS A 252 7.33 -0.76 -6.41
CA HIS A 252 7.54 -1.91 -7.28
C HIS A 252 9.01 -2.03 -7.70
N GLY A 253 9.62 -0.95 -8.20
CA GLY A 253 11.00 -0.94 -8.64
C GLY A 253 12.00 -1.26 -7.52
N THR A 254 11.73 -0.82 -6.29
CA THR A 254 12.58 -1.14 -5.11
C THR A 254 12.52 -2.63 -4.75
N ARG A 255 11.36 -3.28 -4.90
CA ARG A 255 11.23 -4.73 -4.68
C ARG A 255 12.01 -5.51 -5.74
N CYS A 256 11.82 -5.18 -7.01
CA CYS A 256 12.54 -5.81 -8.13
C CYS A 256 14.06 -5.60 -8.02
N ALA A 257 14.52 -4.42 -7.59
CA ALA A 257 15.94 -4.15 -7.35
C ALA A 257 16.54 -5.10 -6.30
N GLY A 258 15.81 -5.36 -5.22
CA GLY A 258 16.21 -6.29 -4.15
C GLY A 258 16.38 -7.72 -4.65
N GLU A 259 15.48 -8.20 -5.49
CA GLU A 259 15.58 -9.55 -6.09
C GLU A 259 16.87 -9.73 -6.89
N ILE A 260 17.34 -8.67 -7.57
CA ILE A 260 18.59 -8.72 -8.34
C ILE A 260 19.81 -8.55 -7.44
N ALA A 261 19.87 -7.49 -6.64
CA ALA A 261 21.12 -7.02 -6.04
C ALA A 261 21.00 -6.55 -4.58
N ALA A 262 20.04 -7.07 -3.81
CA ALA A 262 20.08 -6.94 -2.35
C ALA A 262 21.44 -7.42 -1.80
N VAL A 263 22.03 -6.62 -0.93
CA VAL A 263 23.39 -6.79 -0.43
C VAL A 263 23.40 -7.89 0.62
N LYS A 264 24.45 -8.72 0.64
CA LYS A 264 24.66 -9.68 1.73
C LYS A 264 25.24 -8.95 2.96
N ASN A 265 24.41 -8.35 3.82
CA ASN A 265 24.85 -7.44 4.90
C ASN A 265 24.04 -7.51 6.21
N ASP A 266 23.41 -8.66 6.51
CA ASP A 266 22.61 -8.90 7.71
C ASP A 266 21.27 -8.12 7.73
N VAL A 267 20.82 -7.58 6.58
CA VAL A 267 19.56 -6.84 6.40
C VAL A 267 18.65 -7.61 5.45
N CYS A 268 17.36 -7.69 5.75
CA CYS A 268 16.36 -8.31 4.88
C CYS A 268 16.82 -9.65 4.27
N GLY A 269 17.03 -9.74 2.95
CA GLY A 269 17.39 -10.96 2.23
C GLY A 269 18.71 -10.80 1.46
N VAL A 270 18.86 -11.53 0.36
CA VAL A 270 20.03 -11.41 -0.54
C VAL A 270 19.53 -11.42 -1.98
N GLY A 271 20.13 -10.63 -2.86
CA GLY A 271 19.83 -10.65 -4.29
C GLY A 271 20.45 -11.86 -4.98
N VAL A 272 19.98 -12.21 -6.17
CA VAL A 272 20.61 -13.26 -7.00
C VAL A 272 22.07 -12.93 -7.31
N ALA A 273 22.37 -11.65 -7.50
CA ALA A 273 23.66 -11.10 -7.85
C ALA A 273 24.07 -10.02 -6.81
N PRO A 274 24.43 -10.42 -5.57
CA PRO A 274 24.58 -9.49 -4.45
C PRO A 274 25.80 -8.56 -4.54
N ASP A 275 26.73 -8.79 -5.48
CA ASP A 275 27.86 -7.89 -5.77
C ASP A 275 27.67 -7.12 -7.10
N ALA A 276 26.53 -7.28 -7.77
CA ALA A 276 26.18 -6.46 -8.92
C ALA A 276 25.82 -5.03 -8.50
N LYS A 277 25.90 -4.11 -9.44
CA LYS A 277 25.42 -2.75 -9.31
C LYS A 277 23.99 -2.65 -9.84
N ILE A 278 23.17 -1.83 -9.18
CA ILE A 278 21.75 -1.65 -9.52
C ILE A 278 21.44 -0.17 -9.77
N ALA A 279 20.93 0.12 -10.96
CA ALA A 279 20.46 1.43 -11.38
C ALA A 279 18.93 1.49 -11.35
N GLY A 280 18.38 2.68 -11.14
CA GLY A 280 16.94 2.95 -11.22
C GLY A 280 16.62 3.95 -12.32
N ILE A 281 15.67 3.61 -13.18
CA ILE A 281 15.16 4.46 -14.26
C ILE A 281 13.67 4.63 -14.02
N ARG A 282 13.28 5.79 -13.48
CA ARG A 282 11.90 6.06 -13.03
C ARG A 282 11.07 6.64 -14.18
N ILE A 283 10.08 5.87 -14.64
CA ILE A 283 9.17 6.22 -15.75
C ILE A 283 7.68 5.98 -15.44
N LEU A 284 7.34 5.11 -14.47
CA LEU A 284 5.96 4.63 -14.27
C LEU A 284 5.11 5.46 -13.31
N SER A 285 5.71 6.43 -12.61
CA SER A 285 5.02 7.23 -11.58
C SER A 285 4.23 8.42 -12.14
N GLY A 286 3.93 8.42 -13.43
CA GLY A 286 3.28 9.51 -14.14
C GLY A 286 3.29 9.29 -15.65
N ARG A 287 2.61 10.17 -16.39
CA ARG A 287 2.61 10.11 -17.86
C ARG A 287 3.96 10.55 -18.40
N ILE A 288 4.51 9.79 -19.34
CA ILE A 288 5.72 10.12 -20.09
C ILE A 288 5.44 10.16 -21.59
N SER A 289 6.36 10.72 -22.38
CA SER A 289 6.27 10.71 -23.85
C SER A 289 7.02 9.52 -24.45
N ASP A 290 6.70 9.14 -25.70
CA ASP A 290 7.47 8.14 -26.46
C ASP A 290 8.97 8.49 -26.55
N ALA A 291 9.33 9.79 -26.50
CA ALA A 291 10.71 10.24 -26.52
C ALA A 291 11.41 9.95 -25.19
N ASP A 292 10.73 10.13 -24.07
CA ASP A 292 11.24 9.81 -22.74
C ASP A 292 11.36 8.29 -22.58
N GLU A 293 10.36 7.53 -23.01
CA GLU A 293 10.40 6.06 -22.98
C GLU A 293 11.57 5.51 -23.82
N ALA A 294 11.72 6.02 -25.06
CA ALA A 294 12.84 5.64 -25.92
C ALA A 294 14.21 5.98 -25.31
N THR A 295 14.30 7.10 -24.59
CA THR A 295 15.55 7.49 -23.90
C THR A 295 15.79 6.59 -22.68
N ALA A 296 14.76 6.30 -21.89
CA ALA A 296 14.84 5.41 -20.73
C ALA A 296 15.34 4.01 -21.11
N LEU A 297 14.82 3.44 -22.20
CA LEU A 297 15.20 2.10 -22.69
C LEU A 297 16.63 1.99 -23.23
N ASN A 298 17.37 3.08 -23.39
CA ASN A 298 18.80 3.02 -23.72
C ASN A 298 19.67 3.94 -22.86
N TYR A 299 19.13 4.44 -21.75
CA TYR A 299 19.82 5.37 -20.88
C TYR A 299 21.10 4.75 -20.33
N GLU A 300 22.24 5.34 -20.67
CA GLU A 300 23.56 4.87 -20.25
C GLU A 300 23.82 3.39 -20.64
N PHE A 301 23.29 2.92 -21.77
CA PHE A 301 23.45 1.55 -22.31
C PHE A 301 24.88 1.02 -22.55
N GLN A 302 25.90 1.85 -22.35
CA GLN A 302 27.30 1.41 -22.30
C GLN A 302 27.71 0.95 -20.90
N LYS A 303 27.07 1.50 -19.87
CA LYS A 303 27.29 1.19 -18.45
C LYS A 303 26.22 0.25 -17.90
N ASN A 304 24.95 0.47 -18.27
CA ASN A 304 23.83 -0.40 -17.97
C ASN A 304 23.87 -1.61 -18.91
N HIS A 305 24.10 -2.80 -18.34
CA HIS A 305 24.26 -4.03 -19.12
C HIS A 305 22.90 -4.71 -19.39
N ILE A 306 22.04 -4.71 -18.38
CA ILE A 306 20.75 -5.38 -18.37
C ILE A 306 19.68 -4.36 -17.99
N TYR A 307 18.54 -4.40 -18.66
CA TYR A 307 17.34 -3.62 -18.35
C TYR A 307 16.22 -4.59 -17.98
N SER A 308 15.76 -4.50 -16.75
CA SER A 308 14.65 -5.29 -16.22
C SER A 308 13.38 -4.46 -16.23
N CYS A 309 12.37 -4.93 -16.95
CA CYS A 309 11.13 -4.21 -17.22
C CYS A 309 9.94 -5.08 -16.80
N SER A 310 9.35 -4.76 -15.66
CA SER A 310 8.19 -5.48 -15.11
C SER A 310 6.90 -4.71 -15.39
N TRP A 311 6.71 -4.28 -16.63
CA TRP A 311 5.60 -3.44 -17.09
C TRP A 311 5.33 -3.69 -18.58
N GLY A 312 4.16 -3.24 -19.03
CA GLY A 312 3.71 -3.35 -20.41
C GLY A 312 2.36 -2.62 -20.60
N PRO A 313 1.67 -2.87 -21.73
CA PRO A 313 0.28 -2.48 -21.90
C PRO A 313 -0.63 -3.05 -20.80
N PRO A 314 -1.89 -2.56 -20.65
CA PRO A 314 -2.83 -3.14 -19.70
C PRO A 314 -3.10 -4.63 -19.96
N ASP A 315 -2.96 -5.45 -18.92
CA ASP A 315 -3.20 -6.91 -18.93
C ASP A 315 -4.72 -7.23 -18.83
N ASP A 316 -5.55 -6.65 -19.69
CA ASP A 316 -7.03 -6.72 -19.62
C ASP A 316 -7.69 -7.70 -20.60
N GLY A 317 -6.89 -8.47 -21.36
CA GLY A 317 -7.35 -9.40 -22.38
C GLY A 317 -7.98 -8.74 -23.62
N GLN A 318 -7.90 -7.41 -23.74
CA GLN A 318 -8.48 -6.63 -24.82
C GLN A 318 -7.47 -5.71 -25.51
N SER A 319 -6.44 -5.31 -24.79
CA SER A 319 -5.37 -4.43 -25.26
C SER A 319 -4.45 -5.16 -26.22
N ALA A 320 -4.03 -4.45 -27.28
CA ALA A 320 -3.04 -4.94 -28.23
C ALA A 320 -2.16 -3.77 -28.67
N GLU A 321 -0.94 -3.73 -28.17
CA GLU A 321 -0.01 -2.63 -28.37
C GLU A 321 1.41 -3.15 -28.58
N ALA A 322 2.21 -2.42 -29.35
CA ALA A 322 3.60 -2.75 -29.58
C ALA A 322 4.44 -1.48 -29.68
N PRO A 323 5.72 -1.52 -29.24
CA PRO A 323 6.63 -0.40 -29.41
C PRO A 323 6.83 -0.09 -30.89
N LYS A 324 6.63 1.18 -31.27
CA LYS A 324 6.78 1.67 -32.66
C LYS A 324 7.71 2.87 -32.68
N GLY A 325 8.12 3.29 -33.88
CA GLY A 325 8.81 4.57 -34.05
C GLY A 325 10.09 4.71 -33.20
N LEU A 326 10.08 5.66 -32.26
CA LEU A 326 11.25 6.00 -31.43
C LEU A 326 11.64 4.87 -30.48
N ILE A 327 10.65 4.25 -29.83
CA ILE A 327 10.84 3.21 -28.82
C ILE A 327 11.51 1.98 -29.45
N LEU A 328 10.99 1.51 -30.59
CA LEU A 328 11.59 0.40 -31.33
C LEU A 328 13.01 0.72 -31.81
N LYS A 329 13.27 1.95 -32.28
CA LYS A 329 14.62 2.39 -32.66
C LYS A 329 15.57 2.38 -31.48
N ALA A 330 15.12 2.79 -30.29
CA ALA A 330 15.93 2.77 -29.08
C ALA A 330 16.34 1.36 -28.67
N ILE A 331 15.39 0.42 -28.64
CA ILE A 331 15.66 -1.00 -28.34
C ILE A 331 16.67 -1.57 -29.36
N ILE A 332 16.44 -1.36 -30.67
CA ILE A 332 17.37 -1.82 -31.71
C ILE A 332 18.77 -1.21 -31.54
N LYS A 333 18.85 0.07 -31.16
CA LYS A 333 20.14 0.73 -30.88
C LYS A 333 20.84 0.09 -29.67
N GLY A 334 20.11 -0.22 -28.60
CA GLY A 334 20.64 -0.96 -27.44
C GLY A 334 21.17 -2.34 -27.82
N ILE A 335 20.42 -3.11 -28.61
CA ILE A 335 20.86 -4.43 -29.10
C ILE A 335 22.09 -4.36 -29.98
N LYS A 336 22.24 -3.32 -30.82
CA LYS A 336 23.37 -3.21 -31.75
C LYS A 336 24.62 -2.60 -31.13
N GLU A 337 24.46 -1.60 -30.27
CA GLU A 337 25.56 -0.74 -29.84
C GLU A 337 25.84 -0.83 -28.33
N GLY A 338 24.87 -1.27 -27.52
CA GLY A 338 25.02 -1.38 -26.07
C GLY A 338 26.17 -2.32 -25.67
N ARG A 339 26.73 -2.10 -24.48
CA ARG A 339 27.84 -2.90 -23.92
C ARG A 339 29.04 -3.02 -24.86
N GLY A 340 29.42 -1.91 -25.51
CA GLY A 340 30.50 -1.86 -26.49
C GLY A 340 30.24 -2.69 -27.74
N GLY A 341 28.98 -2.72 -28.22
CA GLY A 341 28.55 -3.48 -29.40
C GLY A 341 28.21 -4.95 -29.15
N LYS A 342 28.17 -5.40 -27.88
CA LYS A 342 27.71 -6.76 -27.51
C LYS A 342 26.18 -6.86 -27.42
N GLY A 343 25.51 -5.73 -27.36
CA GLY A 343 24.06 -5.61 -27.20
C GLY A 343 23.61 -5.58 -25.75
N SER A 344 22.78 -4.58 -25.43
CA SER A 344 22.02 -4.51 -24.18
C SER A 344 21.09 -5.72 -24.06
N ILE A 345 20.87 -6.17 -22.82
CA ILE A 345 19.96 -7.29 -22.52
C ILE A 345 18.68 -6.69 -21.95
N TYR A 346 17.55 -6.91 -22.63
CA TYR A 346 16.23 -6.49 -22.15
C TYR A 346 15.48 -7.72 -21.63
N VAL A 347 15.01 -7.66 -20.38
CA VAL A 347 14.23 -8.72 -19.74
C VAL A 347 12.85 -8.14 -19.42
N PHE A 348 11.80 -8.79 -19.92
CA PHE A 348 10.42 -8.37 -19.69
C PHE A 348 9.63 -9.48 -18.99
N ALA A 349 8.79 -9.09 -18.03
CA ALA A 349 7.79 -9.99 -17.47
C ALA A 349 6.71 -10.28 -18.51
N SER A 350 6.19 -11.51 -18.59
CA SER A 350 5.22 -11.91 -19.62
C SER A 350 3.82 -11.28 -19.50
N GLY A 351 3.53 -10.57 -18.41
CA GLY A 351 2.20 -10.05 -18.08
C GLY A 351 1.43 -10.93 -17.09
N ASN A 352 0.44 -10.33 -16.44
CA ASN A 352 -0.36 -10.91 -15.35
C ASN A 352 -1.83 -11.19 -15.75
N GLY A 353 -2.18 -11.04 -17.03
CA GLY A 353 -3.55 -11.14 -17.55
C GLY A 353 -4.10 -12.56 -17.72
N GLY A 354 -3.40 -13.59 -17.23
CA GLY A 354 -3.81 -14.98 -17.45
C GLY A 354 -5.21 -15.34 -16.91
N ALA A 355 -5.69 -14.64 -15.89
CA ALA A 355 -7.04 -14.85 -15.33
C ALA A 355 -8.17 -14.26 -16.18
N VAL A 356 -7.85 -13.41 -17.17
CA VAL A 356 -8.80 -12.78 -18.09
C VAL A 356 -8.55 -13.20 -19.54
N ASP A 357 -7.96 -14.38 -19.73
CA ASP A 357 -7.62 -14.97 -21.03
C ASP A 357 -6.71 -14.10 -21.92
N ASP A 358 -5.88 -13.26 -21.30
CA ASP A 358 -4.88 -12.49 -22.04
C ASP A 358 -3.76 -13.40 -22.59
N ASN A 359 -3.12 -12.93 -23.66
CA ASN A 359 -2.01 -13.62 -24.30
C ASN A 359 -0.88 -12.64 -24.58
N CYS A 360 0.32 -12.94 -24.06
CA CYS A 360 1.49 -12.08 -24.19
C CYS A 360 1.91 -11.79 -25.64
N ASN A 361 1.41 -12.52 -26.64
CA ASN A 361 1.66 -12.18 -28.03
C ASN A 361 0.94 -10.89 -28.48
N TYR A 362 -0.03 -10.37 -27.71
CA TYR A 362 -0.66 -9.07 -27.92
C TYR A 362 0.09 -7.91 -27.26
N ASP A 363 1.09 -8.20 -26.42
CA ASP A 363 2.05 -7.25 -25.91
C ASP A 363 3.33 -7.28 -26.77
N GLY A 364 3.56 -6.19 -27.50
CA GLY A 364 4.69 -6.06 -28.40
C GLY A 364 6.04 -5.85 -27.73
N TYR A 365 6.08 -5.58 -26.42
CA TYR A 365 7.33 -5.58 -25.67
C TYR A 365 7.79 -7.00 -25.38
N THR A 366 6.86 -7.87 -24.98
CA THR A 366 7.15 -9.28 -24.67
C THR A 366 7.19 -10.20 -25.89
N ASN A 367 6.50 -9.88 -26.99
CA ASN A 367 6.61 -10.65 -28.24
C ASN A 367 7.82 -10.26 -29.12
N SER A 368 8.59 -9.26 -28.69
CA SER A 368 9.72 -8.73 -29.43
C SER A 368 10.89 -9.71 -29.48
N LEU A 369 11.50 -9.89 -30.65
CA LEU A 369 12.72 -10.69 -30.80
C LEU A 369 13.95 -10.09 -30.07
N TYR A 370 13.82 -8.85 -29.57
CA TYR A 370 14.88 -8.10 -28.90
C TYR A 370 14.83 -8.22 -27.37
N THR A 371 13.79 -8.85 -26.82
CA THR A 371 13.58 -9.01 -25.38
C THR A 371 13.63 -10.48 -24.97
N VAL A 372 14.01 -10.72 -23.73
CA VAL A 372 13.91 -12.02 -23.07
C VAL A 372 12.66 -11.97 -22.20
N THR A 373 11.61 -12.63 -22.67
CA THR A 373 10.33 -12.70 -21.94
C THR A 373 10.34 -13.82 -20.92
N VAL A 374 9.99 -13.50 -19.68
CA VAL A 374 10.03 -14.42 -18.55
C VAL A 374 8.64 -14.55 -17.93
N GLY A 375 8.12 -15.78 -17.90
CA GLY A 375 6.89 -16.14 -17.17
C GLY A 375 7.19 -16.63 -15.75
N ALA A 376 6.13 -16.88 -14.98
CA ALA A 376 6.23 -17.33 -13.59
C ALA A 376 5.80 -18.79 -13.39
N ILE A 377 6.33 -19.41 -12.34
CA ILE A 377 5.92 -20.72 -11.78
C ILE A 377 5.93 -20.61 -10.25
N ASP A 378 5.12 -21.42 -9.55
CA ASP A 378 5.02 -21.45 -8.08
C ASP A 378 5.55 -22.74 -7.44
#